data_AF-A0A8T2QXC6-F1
#
_entry.id   AF-A0A8T2QXC6-F1
#
_cell.length_a   1.000
_cell.length_b   1.000
_cell.length_c   1.000
_cell.angle_alpha   90.00
_cell.angle_beta   90.00
_cell.angle_gamma   90.00
#
_symmetry.space_group_name_H-M   'P 1'
#
loop_
_entity.id
_entity.type
_entity.pdbx_description
1 polymer ?
#
loop_
_entity_poly.entity_id
_entity_poly.type
_entity_poly.pdbx_seq_one_letter_code
_entity_poly.pdbx_strand_id
1 'polypeptide(L)'
;MPSVSSTPYGVGRIHRQQTLDDKWNPKLKEEVDMAVARFFYHDHIPFNEARSLYFKETMKEVGEYGPQYVPPTSESLRMTLLDKEKKLVEAACENIRNDTQRRSIHGVVAYSRGEMYFISSHDASETGKSADVIASEWASAIEMVDGEAANRAVAQIIESMYPHISVCFCMAHSLNNILKDIGTLDWILPSINEANALVSFINNHTRVKNEFSKRSTLCSGVLRGLLLSDEFVAMPEASTTTRKEFRKLADNAAWWENISRIVDIVRPLVHLLRVVDSMDPCIGKSLKKLVQEEEKYEEISSICVRRWNAYYSPLHAAAFMVDPEFQDKKQYVDPERLVPDNASRRLIRDQLSKYRTMKDASFSCADAQEDRFRVGAALWWEYFGFDGPEFQQLAIRILSQACTTSCLEQLWSVYRDVASEKRNRLGVQRASDLVFVSANLRMLRKTQSMASDPFTEWEMEDKVQAEEHEDEAHDFRIL
;
A
#
# COMPACT_ATOMS: atom_id res chain seq x y z
N MET A 1 63.09 -16.75 16.50
CA MET A 1 61.93 -17.21 15.72
C MET A 1 61.12 -15.97 15.33
N PRO A 2 60.57 -15.87 14.11
CA PRO A 2 59.79 -14.70 13.71
C PRO A 2 58.41 -14.69 14.38
N SER A 3 58.02 -13.54 14.94
CA SER A 3 56.67 -13.31 15.45
C SER A 3 55.70 -13.11 14.29
N VAL A 4 54.70 -13.99 14.16
CA VAL A 4 53.57 -13.77 13.25
C VAL A 4 52.54 -12.88 13.96
N SER A 5 52.37 -11.65 13.48
CA SER A 5 51.34 -10.75 13.97
C SER A 5 49.96 -11.17 13.47
N SER A 6 49.10 -11.65 14.37
CA SER A 6 47.68 -11.84 14.07
C SER A 6 46.98 -10.49 13.97
N THR A 7 46.66 -10.04 12.75
CA THR A 7 45.77 -8.89 12.55
C THR A 7 44.32 -9.31 12.84
N PRO A 8 43.43 -8.41 13.33
CA PRO A 8 42.04 -8.76 13.69
C PRO A 8 41.14 -9.17 12.51
N TYR A 9 41.67 -9.22 11.30
CA TYR A 9 40.92 -9.32 10.04
C TYR A 9 41.40 -10.47 9.14
N GLY A 10 42.37 -11.29 9.59
CA GLY A 10 42.86 -12.46 8.85
C GLY A 10 42.04 -13.72 9.10
N VAL A 11 41.19 -14.12 8.15
CA VAL A 11 40.42 -15.37 8.25
C VAL A 11 41.26 -16.56 7.77
N GLY A 12 41.94 -17.22 8.71
CA GLY A 12 42.47 -18.57 8.54
C GLY A 12 41.80 -19.54 9.51
N ARG A 13 40.77 -20.28 9.07
CA ARG A 13 40.13 -21.32 9.89
C ARG A 13 40.52 -22.72 9.40
N ILE A 14 41.05 -23.52 10.32
CA ILE A 14 41.31 -24.95 10.12
C ILE A 14 39.97 -25.68 10.18
N HIS A 15 39.66 -26.51 9.18
CA HIS A 15 38.44 -27.31 9.18
C HIS A 15 38.46 -28.38 10.29
N ARG A 16 37.39 -28.42 11.08
CA ARG A 16 37.08 -29.49 12.04
C ARG A 16 35.63 -29.94 11.81
N GLN A 17 35.38 -31.24 11.94
CA GLN A 17 34.05 -31.82 11.84
C GLN A 17 33.17 -31.37 13.02
N GLN A 18 31.98 -30.84 12.73
CA GLN A 18 31.04 -30.35 13.75
C GLN A 18 30.29 -31.51 14.42
N THR A 19 30.02 -31.35 15.72
CA THR A 19 29.29 -32.28 16.57
C THR A 19 27.88 -31.76 16.88
N LEU A 20 27.00 -32.60 17.44
CA LEU A 20 25.64 -32.17 17.81
C LEU A 20 25.64 -31.07 18.89
N ASP A 21 26.62 -31.05 19.79
CA ASP A 21 26.76 -30.04 20.83
C ASP A 21 27.17 -28.65 20.30
N ASP A 22 27.82 -28.58 19.12
CA ASP A 22 28.22 -27.31 18.50
C ASP A 22 27.01 -26.45 18.07
N LYS A 23 25.84 -27.06 17.85
CA LYS A 23 24.59 -26.36 17.46
C LYS A 23 24.06 -25.38 18.53
N TRP A 24 24.49 -25.53 19.78
CA TRP A 24 24.05 -24.71 20.91
C TRP A 24 25.19 -23.93 21.58
N ASN A 25 26.37 -23.87 20.95
CA ASN A 25 27.56 -23.22 21.51
C ASN A 25 27.45 -21.68 21.45
N PRO A 26 27.35 -20.97 22.59
CA PRO A 26 27.13 -19.52 22.60
C PRO A 26 28.27 -18.73 21.94
N LYS A 27 29.52 -19.23 22.00
CA LYS A 27 30.68 -18.56 21.41
C LYS A 27 30.67 -18.64 19.89
N LEU A 28 30.27 -19.79 19.32
CA LEU A 28 30.11 -19.91 17.87
C LEU A 28 28.98 -19.00 17.36
N LYS A 29 27.90 -18.86 18.13
CA LYS A 29 26.83 -17.91 17.82
C LYS A 29 27.34 -16.46 17.81
N GLU A 30 28.07 -16.04 18.85
CA GLU A 30 28.65 -14.70 18.96
C GLU A 30 29.57 -14.36 17.78
N GLU A 31 30.40 -15.31 17.33
CA GLU A 31 31.25 -15.14 16.16
C GLU A 31 30.46 -14.94 14.85
N VAL A 32 29.35 -15.67 14.67
CA VAL A 32 28.44 -15.51 13.53
C VAL A 32 27.70 -14.18 13.61
N ASP A 33 27.15 -13.83 14.77
CA ASP A 33 26.48 -12.55 15.01
C ASP A 33 27.43 -11.38 14.68
N MET A 34 28.69 -11.44 15.12
CA MET A 34 29.70 -10.43 14.83
C MET A 34 30.14 -10.40 13.35
N ALA A 35 30.08 -11.53 12.63
CA ALA A 35 30.33 -11.54 11.19
C ALA A 35 29.17 -10.87 10.42
N VAL A 36 27.92 -11.19 10.77
CA VAL A 36 26.72 -10.55 10.20
C VAL A 36 26.69 -9.06 10.52
N ALA A 37 26.98 -8.67 11.77
CA ALA A 37 27.02 -7.26 12.17
C ALA A 37 28.05 -6.45 11.37
N ARG A 38 29.26 -7.00 11.16
CA ARG A 38 30.29 -6.35 10.32
C ARG A 38 29.82 -6.12 8.88
N PHE A 39 29.12 -7.07 8.28
CA PHE A 39 28.54 -6.93 6.93
C PHE A 39 27.52 -5.78 6.89
N PHE A 40 26.58 -5.73 7.84
CA PHE A 40 25.61 -4.64 7.93
C PHE A 40 26.26 -3.26 8.13
N TYR A 41 27.25 -3.16 9.02
CA TYR A 41 27.92 -1.90 9.34
C TYR A 41 28.80 -1.39 8.19
N HIS A 42 29.57 -2.28 7.55
CA HIS A 42 30.50 -1.93 6.48
C HIS A 42 29.77 -1.50 5.20
N ASP A 43 28.78 -2.28 4.75
CA ASP A 43 28.12 -2.05 3.47
C ASP A 43 26.91 -1.09 3.57
N HIS A 44 26.67 -0.58 4.78
CA HIS A 44 25.58 0.33 5.16
C HIS A 44 24.19 -0.24 4.87
N ILE A 45 23.97 -1.48 5.30
CA ILE A 45 22.70 -2.19 5.14
C ILE A 45 21.73 -1.73 6.24
N PRO A 46 20.49 -1.29 5.90
CA PRO A 46 19.51 -0.90 6.90
C PRO A 46 19.21 -2.03 7.88
N PHE A 47 19.17 -1.75 9.19
CA PHE A 47 18.94 -2.78 10.21
C PHE A 47 17.57 -3.50 10.08
N ASN A 48 16.60 -2.89 9.39
CA ASN A 48 15.34 -3.54 9.06
C ASN A 48 15.50 -4.78 8.15
N GLU A 49 16.57 -4.87 7.35
CA GLU A 49 16.83 -6.05 6.51
C GLU A 49 17.06 -7.33 7.33
N ALA A 50 17.52 -7.22 8.58
CA ALA A 50 17.64 -8.37 9.48
C ALA A 50 16.27 -9.00 9.83
N ARG A 51 15.17 -8.26 9.64
CA ARG A 51 13.81 -8.77 9.81
C ARG A 51 13.27 -9.48 8.55
N SER A 52 13.87 -9.24 7.38
CA SER A 52 13.45 -9.80 6.09
C SER A 52 13.39 -11.32 6.13
N LEU A 53 12.28 -11.88 5.65
CA LEU A 53 12.13 -13.33 5.53
C LEU A 53 13.18 -13.94 4.57
N TYR A 54 13.50 -13.25 3.46
CA TYR A 54 14.56 -13.72 2.53
C TYR A 54 15.94 -13.77 3.20
N PHE A 55 16.23 -12.83 4.11
CA PHE A 55 17.48 -12.85 4.89
C PHE A 55 17.51 -14.02 5.87
N LYS A 56 16.41 -14.29 6.57
CA LYS A 56 16.27 -15.44 7.49
C LYS A 56 16.35 -16.78 6.76
N GLU A 57 15.66 -16.90 5.63
CA GLU A 57 15.72 -18.06 4.72
C GLU A 57 17.16 -18.28 4.23
N THR A 58 17.83 -17.24 3.73
CA THR A 58 19.24 -17.33 3.30
C THR A 58 20.15 -17.84 4.42
N MET A 59 20.00 -17.32 5.65
CA MET A 59 20.82 -17.78 6.78
C MET A 59 20.51 -19.22 7.19
N LYS A 60 19.25 -19.67 7.07
CA LYS A 60 18.85 -21.07 7.27
C LYS A 60 19.48 -21.98 6.23
N GLU A 61 19.30 -21.70 4.95
CA GLU A 61 19.80 -22.54 3.84
C GLU A 61 21.34 -22.62 3.83
N VAL A 62 22.04 -21.52 4.11
CA VAL A 62 23.51 -21.52 4.28
C VAL A 62 23.94 -22.35 5.50
N GLY A 63 23.20 -22.27 6.61
CA GLY A 63 23.43 -23.09 7.80
C GLY A 63 23.19 -24.58 7.57
N GLU A 64 22.20 -24.94 6.75
CA GLU A 64 21.85 -26.32 6.38
C GLU A 64 22.84 -26.92 5.36
N TYR A 65 23.36 -26.12 4.42
CA TYR A 65 24.44 -26.53 3.51
C TYR A 65 25.77 -26.74 4.24
N GLY A 66 26.10 -25.87 5.21
CA GLY A 66 27.28 -25.98 6.05
C GLY A 66 28.55 -25.33 5.48
N PRO A 67 29.72 -25.56 6.11
CA PRO A 67 30.93 -24.75 5.95
C PRO A 67 31.62 -24.84 4.57
N GLN A 68 31.16 -25.73 3.69
CA GLN A 68 31.60 -25.84 2.30
C GLN A 68 30.89 -24.84 1.37
N TYR A 69 29.88 -24.12 1.85
CA TYR A 69 29.16 -23.13 1.06
C TYR A 69 30.08 -21.98 0.62
N VAL A 70 30.08 -21.71 -0.69
CA VAL A 70 30.76 -20.55 -1.29
C VAL A 70 29.68 -19.59 -1.82
N PRO A 71 29.59 -18.36 -1.29
CA PRO A 71 28.62 -17.38 -1.79
C PRO A 71 28.76 -17.11 -3.30
N PRO A 72 27.64 -16.89 -4.01
CA PRO A 72 27.67 -16.63 -5.45
C PRO A 72 28.38 -15.33 -5.78
N THR A 73 29.06 -15.31 -6.93
CA THR A 73 29.77 -14.12 -7.41
C THR A 73 28.79 -13.02 -7.85
N SER A 74 29.26 -11.76 -7.85
CA SER A 74 28.48 -10.62 -8.37
C SER A 74 27.98 -10.85 -9.82
N GLU A 75 28.78 -11.52 -10.65
CA GLU A 75 28.40 -11.91 -12.00
C GLU A 75 27.27 -12.95 -12.00
N SER A 76 27.36 -13.99 -11.17
CA SER A 76 26.32 -15.00 -11.06
C SER A 76 25.00 -14.42 -10.55
N LEU A 77 25.06 -13.49 -9.59
CA LEU A 77 23.88 -12.81 -9.05
C LEU A 77 23.17 -11.96 -10.11
N ARG A 78 23.90 -11.16 -10.89
CA ARG A 78 23.31 -10.24 -11.89
C ARG A 78 22.95 -10.87 -13.24
N MET A 79 23.35 -12.12 -13.46
CA MET A 79 23.08 -12.87 -14.69
C MET A 79 22.34 -14.19 -14.39
N THR A 80 23.06 -15.26 -14.10
CA THR A 80 22.53 -16.63 -14.14
C THR A 80 21.52 -16.95 -13.04
N LEU A 81 21.64 -16.33 -11.87
CA LEU A 81 20.68 -16.49 -10.77
C LEU A 81 19.45 -15.63 -10.99
N LEU A 82 19.62 -14.38 -11.45
CA LEU A 82 18.50 -13.51 -11.85
C LEU A 82 17.66 -14.12 -12.98
N ASP A 83 18.30 -14.72 -13.99
CA ASP A 83 17.61 -15.41 -15.10
C ASP A 83 16.85 -16.68 -14.64
N LYS A 84 17.29 -17.33 -13.55
CA LYS A 84 16.58 -18.46 -12.95
C LYS A 84 15.40 -17.98 -12.11
N GLU A 85 15.64 -17.02 -11.23
CA GLU A 85 14.62 -16.47 -10.33
C GLU A 85 13.48 -15.84 -11.12
N LYS A 86 13.80 -15.08 -12.17
CA LYS A 86 12.80 -14.53 -13.09
C LYS A 86 11.91 -15.63 -13.69
N LYS A 87 12.46 -16.78 -14.09
CA LYS A 87 11.67 -17.90 -14.62
C LYS A 87 10.78 -18.55 -13.57
N LEU A 88 11.25 -18.67 -12.33
CA LEU A 88 10.45 -19.20 -11.22
C LEU A 88 9.27 -18.25 -10.90
N VAL A 89 9.55 -16.94 -10.85
CA VAL A 89 8.52 -15.90 -10.70
C VAL A 89 7.56 -15.88 -11.89
N GLU A 90 8.05 -15.96 -13.14
CA GLU A 90 7.19 -16.00 -14.32
C GLU A 90 6.27 -17.24 -14.31
N ALA A 91 6.78 -18.43 -13.93
CA ALA A 91 5.99 -19.65 -13.80
C ALA A 91 4.99 -19.59 -12.63
N ALA A 92 5.35 -18.98 -11.50
CA ALA A 92 4.40 -18.73 -10.40
C ALA A 92 3.24 -17.82 -10.84
N CYS A 93 3.50 -16.89 -11.76
CA CYS A 93 2.49 -16.00 -12.33
C CYS A 93 1.74 -16.60 -13.56
N GLU A 94 2.15 -17.74 -14.13
CA GLU A 94 1.57 -18.26 -15.39
C GLU A 94 0.07 -18.57 -15.29
N ASN A 95 -0.43 -18.97 -14.12
CA ASN A 95 -1.86 -19.23 -13.87
C ASN A 95 -2.76 -17.99 -14.06
N ILE A 96 -2.18 -16.80 -14.18
CA ILE A 96 -2.86 -15.50 -14.13
C ILE A 96 -2.51 -14.65 -15.37
N ARG A 97 -1.54 -15.09 -16.17
CA ARG A 97 -0.86 -14.29 -17.19
C ARG A 97 -1.35 -14.58 -18.61
N ASN A 98 -2.62 -14.33 -18.86
CA ASN A 98 -3.11 -14.21 -20.24
C ASN A 98 -2.85 -12.79 -20.78
N ASP A 99 -1.79 -12.71 -21.58
CA ASP A 99 -1.47 -11.72 -22.62
C ASP A 99 -0.49 -10.54 -22.34
N THR A 100 0.16 -10.17 -23.45
CA THR A 100 0.97 -9.01 -23.89
C THR A 100 2.39 -8.71 -23.37
N GLN A 101 3.12 -7.98 -24.25
CA GLN A 101 4.57 -7.75 -24.23
C GLN A 101 4.94 -6.25 -24.24
N ARG A 102 4.99 -5.63 -23.06
CA ARG A 102 6.10 -4.75 -22.60
C ARG A 102 6.61 -3.61 -23.53
N ARG A 103 6.21 -2.33 -23.34
CA ARG A 103 7.09 -1.11 -23.43
C ARG A 103 6.40 0.24 -23.07
N SER A 104 7.27 1.24 -22.86
CA SER A 104 7.07 2.68 -22.53
C SER A 104 6.41 3.11 -21.16
N ILE A 105 7.01 4.08 -20.43
CA ILE A 105 7.15 4.14 -18.93
C ILE A 105 5.90 4.31 -18.07
N HIS A 106 5.11 3.26 -18.10
CA HIS A 106 3.97 3.06 -17.25
C HIS A 106 4.16 1.70 -16.57
N GLY A 107 3.95 1.64 -15.26
CA GLY A 107 3.94 0.37 -14.54
C GLY A 107 2.58 -0.29 -14.78
N VAL A 108 2.55 -1.42 -15.48
CA VAL A 108 1.31 -2.15 -15.76
C VAL A 108 1.17 -3.27 -14.73
N VAL A 109 0.00 -3.32 -14.09
CA VAL A 109 -0.32 -4.25 -13.02
C VAL A 109 -1.65 -4.94 -13.35
N ALA A 110 -1.68 -6.26 -13.31
CA ALA A 110 -2.90 -7.07 -13.44
C ALA A 110 -3.48 -7.38 -12.05
N TYR A 111 -4.80 -7.43 -11.96
CA TYR A 111 -5.56 -7.91 -10.81
C TYR A 111 -6.44 -9.09 -11.22
N SER A 112 -6.40 -10.20 -10.46
CA SER A 112 -7.21 -11.40 -10.68
C SER A 112 -7.35 -12.19 -9.38
N ARG A 113 -8.57 -12.66 -9.05
CA ARG A 113 -8.86 -13.44 -7.81
C ARG A 113 -8.39 -12.76 -6.51
N GLY A 114 -8.51 -11.43 -6.45
CA GLY A 114 -8.01 -10.58 -5.37
C GLY A 114 -6.49 -10.40 -5.35
N GLU A 115 -5.74 -11.17 -6.14
CA GLU A 115 -4.29 -11.10 -6.23
C GLU A 115 -3.84 -10.09 -7.29
N MET A 116 -2.62 -9.59 -7.15
CA MET A 116 -2.09 -8.50 -7.96
C MET A 116 -0.65 -8.78 -8.44
N TYR A 117 -0.38 -8.52 -9.72
CA TYR A 117 0.88 -8.88 -10.38
C TYR A 117 1.45 -7.76 -11.23
N PHE A 118 2.76 -7.54 -11.11
CA PHE A 118 3.47 -6.57 -11.94
C PHE A 118 3.85 -7.22 -13.27
N ILE A 119 3.20 -6.75 -14.34
CA ILE A 119 3.36 -7.31 -15.68
C ILE A 119 4.65 -6.78 -16.31
N SER A 120 4.80 -5.46 -16.28
CA SER A 120 5.89 -4.76 -16.96
C SER A 120 6.06 -3.29 -16.55
N SER A 121 7.33 -2.86 -16.61
CA SER A 121 7.78 -1.48 -16.80
C SER A 121 8.85 -1.45 -17.90
N HIS A 122 9.43 -0.29 -18.16
CA HIS A 122 9.42 0.26 -19.51
C HIS A 122 10.28 1.57 -19.57
N ASP A 123 10.43 2.25 -20.72
CA ASP A 123 10.85 3.68 -20.75
C ASP A 123 10.07 4.57 -21.77
N ALA A 124 9.51 5.74 -21.35
CA ALA A 124 8.83 6.75 -22.19
C ALA A 124 9.61 8.07 -22.33
N SER A 125 10.83 8.16 -21.79
CA SER A 125 11.67 9.36 -21.94
C SER A 125 12.01 9.65 -23.41
N GLU A 126 11.99 8.63 -24.27
CA GLU A 126 12.30 8.72 -25.70
C GLU A 126 11.07 8.95 -26.60
N THR A 127 9.89 8.48 -26.19
CA THR A 127 8.64 8.52 -26.98
C THR A 127 7.76 9.74 -26.66
N GLY A 128 7.92 10.34 -25.47
CA GLY A 128 7.14 11.49 -25.02
C GLY A 128 5.82 11.11 -24.36
N LYS A 129 5.15 12.11 -23.76
CA LYS A 129 3.96 11.94 -22.91
C LYS A 129 2.67 12.47 -23.53
N SER A 130 2.47 12.31 -24.84
CA SER A 130 1.21 12.72 -25.47
C SER A 130 0.09 11.71 -25.17
N ALA A 131 -1.16 12.16 -25.17
CA ALA A 131 -2.29 11.30 -24.84
C ALA A 131 -2.41 10.10 -25.80
N ASP A 132 -2.11 10.29 -27.08
CA ASP A 132 -2.17 9.25 -28.12
C ASP A 132 -1.11 8.17 -27.92
N VAL A 133 0.11 8.55 -27.51
CA VAL A 133 1.22 7.62 -27.23
C VAL A 133 0.85 6.77 -26.01
N ILE A 134 0.41 7.40 -24.92
CA ILE A 134 0.00 6.70 -23.69
C ILE A 134 -1.22 5.80 -23.97
N ALA A 135 -2.20 6.26 -24.76
CA ALA A 135 -3.39 5.46 -25.09
C ALA A 135 -3.05 4.23 -25.95
N SER A 136 -2.15 4.35 -26.92
CA SER A 136 -1.65 3.24 -27.73
C SER A 136 -0.90 2.20 -26.88
N GLU A 137 -0.10 2.66 -25.91
CA GLU A 137 0.58 1.79 -24.96
C GLU A 137 -0.39 1.05 -24.05
N TRP A 138 -1.33 1.75 -23.42
CA TRP A 138 -2.31 1.18 -22.50
C TRP A 138 -3.25 0.19 -23.22
N ALA A 139 -3.68 0.50 -24.45
CA ALA A 139 -4.46 -0.39 -25.30
C ALA A 139 -3.76 -1.74 -25.58
N SER A 140 -2.42 -1.75 -25.58
CA SER A 140 -1.63 -2.98 -25.75
C SER A 140 -1.45 -3.78 -24.45
N ALA A 141 -1.97 -3.31 -23.31
CA ALA A 141 -1.55 -3.72 -21.98
C ALA A 141 -2.69 -4.06 -20.99
N ILE A 142 -3.84 -4.53 -21.51
CA ILE A 142 -5.02 -5.13 -20.81
C ILE A 142 -6.28 -4.24 -20.74
N GLU A 143 -7.44 -4.91 -20.70
CA GLU A 143 -8.81 -4.44 -20.82
C GLU A 143 -9.36 -3.55 -19.67
N MET A 144 -8.56 -3.14 -18.68
CA MET A 144 -8.97 -2.17 -17.64
C MET A 144 -7.74 -1.38 -17.16
N VAL A 145 -7.91 -0.09 -16.90
CA VAL A 145 -6.78 0.79 -16.52
C VAL A 145 -7.17 1.76 -15.40
N ASP A 146 -6.31 1.85 -14.37
CA ASP A 146 -6.31 2.93 -13.38
C ASP A 146 -5.32 4.02 -13.80
N GLY A 147 -5.73 5.28 -13.74
CA GLY A 147 -4.94 6.43 -14.15
C GLY A 147 -5.00 7.60 -13.18
N GLU A 148 -4.06 8.53 -13.34
CA GLU A 148 -4.18 9.85 -12.71
C GLU A 148 -5.28 10.66 -13.42
N ALA A 149 -6.00 11.53 -12.69
CA ALA A 149 -7.05 12.37 -13.27
C ALA A 149 -6.55 13.29 -14.42
N ALA A 150 -5.25 13.60 -14.46
CA ALA A 150 -4.59 14.28 -15.56
C ALA A 150 -4.67 13.51 -16.90
N ASN A 151 -4.79 12.18 -16.86
CA ASN A 151 -4.86 11.30 -18.03
C ASN A 151 -6.30 11.14 -18.56
N ARG A 152 -7.24 12.01 -18.21
CA ARG A 152 -8.64 11.93 -18.69
C ARG A 152 -8.76 11.94 -20.23
N ALA A 153 -7.84 12.60 -20.95
CA ALA A 153 -7.78 12.53 -22.41
C ALA A 153 -7.39 11.12 -22.91
N VAL A 154 -6.42 10.46 -22.27
CA VAL A 154 -6.04 9.07 -22.52
C VAL A 154 -7.24 8.14 -22.30
N ALA A 155 -7.95 8.35 -21.19
CA ALA A 155 -9.15 7.57 -20.85
C ALA A 155 -10.22 7.67 -21.94
N GLN A 156 -10.54 8.87 -22.41
CA GLN A 156 -11.51 9.10 -23.48
C GLN A 156 -11.09 8.42 -24.79
N ILE A 157 -9.80 8.45 -25.14
CA ILE A 157 -9.28 7.77 -26.33
C ILE A 157 -9.48 6.25 -26.19
N ILE A 158 -9.10 5.66 -25.06
CA ILE A 158 -9.22 4.20 -24.81
C ILE A 158 -10.69 3.75 -24.80
N GLU A 159 -11.56 4.43 -24.04
CA GLU A 159 -12.99 4.06 -23.96
C GLU A 159 -13.70 4.23 -25.32
N SER A 160 -13.21 5.11 -26.20
CA SER A 160 -13.73 5.24 -27.57
C SER A 160 -13.28 4.12 -28.51
N MET A 161 -12.04 3.62 -28.36
CA MET A 161 -11.50 2.52 -29.18
C MET A 161 -11.97 1.15 -28.68
N TYR A 162 -12.14 1.01 -27.36
CA TYR A 162 -12.48 -0.24 -26.69
C TYR A 162 -13.62 0.00 -25.68
N PRO A 163 -14.90 0.01 -26.11
CA PRO A 163 -16.05 0.34 -25.24
C PRO A 163 -16.33 -0.64 -24.08
N HIS A 164 -15.58 -1.75 -24.01
CA HIS A 164 -15.60 -2.71 -22.91
C HIS A 164 -14.52 -2.41 -21.85
N ILE A 165 -13.52 -1.60 -22.19
CA ILE A 165 -12.58 -1.07 -21.21
C ILE A 165 -13.28 0.05 -20.44
N SER A 166 -13.09 0.07 -19.13
CA SER A 166 -13.44 1.22 -18.30
C SER A 166 -12.19 1.73 -17.63
N VAL A 167 -12.02 3.05 -17.63
CA VAL A 167 -10.97 3.68 -16.84
C VAL A 167 -11.52 4.07 -15.47
N CYS A 168 -10.76 3.78 -14.42
CA CYS A 168 -10.95 4.35 -13.09
C CYS A 168 -9.81 5.34 -12.79
N PHE A 169 -10.00 6.13 -11.74
CA PHE A 169 -9.00 7.05 -11.24
C PHE A 169 -8.72 6.74 -9.76
N CYS A 170 -7.45 6.69 -9.40
CA CYS A 170 -6.93 6.39 -8.07
C CYS A 170 -7.72 7.06 -6.93
N MET A 171 -8.33 6.25 -6.06
CA MET A 171 -9.11 6.71 -4.92
C MET A 171 -8.23 7.32 -3.83
N ALA A 172 -7.03 6.76 -3.60
CA ALA A 172 -6.07 7.34 -2.65
C ALA A 172 -5.73 8.79 -3.03
N HIS A 173 -5.58 9.06 -4.33
CA HIS A 173 -5.36 10.40 -4.85
C HIS A 173 -6.60 11.30 -4.69
N SER A 174 -7.82 10.75 -4.90
CA SER A 174 -9.08 11.46 -4.63
C SER A 174 -9.20 11.89 -3.16
N LEU A 175 -9.01 10.96 -2.23
CA LEU A 175 -9.05 11.18 -0.78
C LEU A 175 -7.99 12.19 -0.32
N ASN A 176 -6.75 12.09 -0.83
CA ASN A 176 -5.71 13.07 -0.57
C ASN A 176 -6.12 14.49 -1.06
N ASN A 177 -6.86 14.60 -2.16
CA ASN A 177 -7.37 15.89 -2.65
C ASN A 177 -8.59 16.39 -1.87
N ILE A 178 -9.41 15.50 -1.29
CA ILE A 178 -10.46 15.87 -0.31
C ILE A 178 -9.79 16.45 0.95
N LEU A 179 -8.79 15.76 1.51
CA LEU A 179 -8.05 16.23 2.69
C LEU A 179 -7.38 17.59 2.45
N LYS A 180 -6.80 17.82 1.26
CA LYS A 180 -6.27 19.15 0.87
C LYS A 180 -7.36 20.22 0.82
N ASP A 181 -8.50 19.96 0.19
CA ASP A 181 -9.61 20.91 0.10
C ASP A 181 -10.16 21.26 1.49
N ILE A 182 -10.34 20.27 2.38
CA ILE A 182 -10.72 20.50 3.79
C ILE A 182 -9.69 21.41 4.47
N GLY A 183 -8.39 21.16 4.25
CA GLY A 183 -7.31 22.00 4.75
C GLY A 183 -7.30 23.46 4.25
N THR A 184 -8.10 23.80 3.23
CA THR A 184 -8.27 25.19 2.74
C THR A 184 -9.47 25.92 3.33
N LEU A 185 -10.32 25.28 4.13
CA LEU A 185 -11.46 25.94 4.79
C LEU A 185 -10.99 27.04 5.74
N ASP A 186 -11.67 28.20 5.72
CA ASP A 186 -11.25 29.43 6.42
C ASP A 186 -11.02 29.26 7.93
N TRP A 187 -11.75 28.32 8.57
CA TRP A 187 -11.64 28.03 10.00
C TRP A 187 -10.62 26.91 10.34
N ILE A 188 -10.14 26.18 9.33
CA ILE A 188 -9.14 25.10 9.45
C ILE A 188 -7.73 25.62 9.11
N LEU A 189 -7.63 26.37 8.00
CA LEU A 189 -6.37 26.83 7.41
C LEU A 189 -5.45 27.59 8.40
N PRO A 190 -5.94 28.47 9.31
CA PRO A 190 -5.11 29.12 10.31
C PRO A 190 -4.42 28.12 11.24
N SER A 191 -5.18 27.16 11.80
CA SER A 191 -4.64 26.14 12.71
C SER A 191 -3.66 25.20 12.02
N ILE A 192 -3.88 24.85 10.74
CA ILE A 192 -2.92 24.10 9.93
C ILE A 192 -1.61 24.90 9.72
N ASN A 193 -1.70 26.21 9.43
CA ASN A 193 -0.52 27.04 9.24
C ASN A 193 0.32 27.19 10.52
N GLU A 194 -0.33 27.35 11.67
CA GLU A 194 0.32 27.39 12.99
C GLU A 194 1.00 26.06 13.33
N ALA A 195 0.31 24.93 13.09
CA ALA A 195 0.89 23.59 13.26
C ALA A 195 2.07 23.34 12.31
N ASN A 196 1.98 23.74 11.05
CA ASN A 196 3.05 23.60 10.06
C ASN A 196 4.28 24.46 10.41
N ALA A 197 4.10 25.67 10.93
CA ALA A 197 5.20 26.51 11.41
C ALA A 197 5.93 25.83 12.58
N LEU A 198 5.19 25.22 13.51
CA LEU A 198 5.73 24.47 14.64
C LEU A 198 6.47 23.19 14.21
N VAL A 199 5.89 22.38 13.32
CA VAL A 199 6.53 21.17 12.76
C VAL A 199 7.80 21.52 11.98
N SER A 200 7.77 22.63 11.22
CA SER A 200 8.95 23.14 10.50
C SER A 200 10.04 23.58 11.47
N PHE A 201 9.68 24.28 12.55
CA PHE A 201 10.63 24.67 13.59
C PHE A 201 11.27 23.45 14.26
N ILE A 202 10.49 22.43 14.63
CA ILE A 202 11.01 21.20 15.25
C ILE A 202 11.98 20.49 14.30
N ASN A 203 11.60 20.32 13.03
CA ASN A 203 12.41 19.59 12.05
C ASN A 203 13.71 20.31 11.67
N ASN A 204 13.72 21.65 11.63
CA ASN A 204 14.88 22.44 11.24
C ASN A 204 15.93 22.61 12.35
N HIS A 205 15.60 22.29 13.60
CA HIS A 205 16.52 22.44 14.74
C HIS A 205 16.86 21.09 15.37
N THR A 206 18.07 20.57 15.07
CA THR A 206 18.50 19.22 15.48
C THR A 206 18.35 18.95 16.98
N ARG A 207 18.59 19.92 17.85
CA ARG A 207 18.39 19.76 19.31
C ARG A 207 16.92 19.59 19.67
N VAL A 208 16.04 20.43 19.11
CA VAL A 208 14.58 20.36 19.30
C VAL A 208 14.05 19.04 18.76
N LYS A 209 14.48 18.63 17.56
CA LYS A 209 14.13 17.34 16.95
C LYS A 209 14.56 16.15 17.81
N ASN A 210 15.78 16.16 18.35
CA ASN A 210 16.26 15.11 19.23
C ASN A 210 15.46 15.06 20.54
N GLU A 211 15.10 16.20 21.11
CA GLU A 211 14.31 16.28 22.34
C GLU A 211 12.85 15.84 22.14
N PHE A 212 12.25 16.19 20.99
CA PHE A 212 10.97 15.65 20.54
C PHE A 212 11.05 14.12 20.37
N SER A 213 12.10 13.62 19.72
CA SER A 213 12.28 12.18 19.42
C SER A 213 12.55 11.30 20.66
N LYS A 214 12.96 11.89 21.80
CA LYS A 214 13.07 11.17 23.08
C LYS A 214 11.71 10.86 23.71
N ARG A 215 10.66 11.59 23.34
CA ARG A 215 9.33 11.51 23.95
C ARG A 215 8.52 10.52 23.11
N SER A 216 8.17 9.39 23.72
CA SER A 216 7.93 8.13 23.00
C SER A 216 6.57 7.98 22.30
N THR A 217 5.73 9.02 22.24
CA THR A 217 4.41 8.97 21.63
C THR A 217 4.09 10.21 20.78
N LEU A 218 3.47 10.00 19.61
CA LEU A 218 2.90 11.10 18.80
C LEU A 218 1.51 11.47 19.34
N CYS A 219 1.48 12.10 20.52
CA CYS A 219 0.25 12.60 21.13
C CYS A 219 0.30 14.14 21.28
N SER A 220 -0.87 14.79 21.31
CA SER A 220 -1.02 16.22 21.60
C SER A 220 -0.26 16.64 22.88
N GLY A 221 -0.38 15.84 23.94
CA GLY A 221 0.32 16.04 25.22
C GLY A 221 1.84 15.98 25.13
N VAL A 222 2.44 15.25 24.18
CA VAL A 222 3.91 15.24 23.99
C VAL A 222 4.39 16.54 23.34
N LEU A 223 3.64 17.05 22.35
CA LEU A 223 3.94 18.33 21.72
C LEU A 223 3.75 19.49 22.71
N ARG A 224 2.63 19.48 23.44
CA ARG A 224 2.34 20.44 24.52
C ARG A 224 3.41 20.39 25.62
N GLY A 225 3.74 19.21 26.10
CA GLY A 225 4.78 18.98 27.10
C GLY A 225 6.19 19.36 26.63
N LEU A 226 6.49 19.30 25.32
CA LEU A 226 7.76 19.82 24.79
C LEU A 226 7.79 21.34 24.84
N LEU A 227 6.75 22.00 24.33
CA LEU A 227 6.68 23.46 24.28
C LEU A 227 6.66 24.13 25.66
N LEU A 228 6.16 23.42 26.67
CA LEU A 228 6.11 23.87 28.06
C LEU A 228 7.33 23.44 28.90
N SER A 229 8.26 22.63 28.36
CA SER A 229 9.40 22.11 29.13
C SER A 229 10.54 23.12 29.32
N ASP A 230 11.19 23.06 30.47
CA ASP A 230 12.34 23.93 30.80
C ASP A 230 13.52 23.67 29.85
N GLU A 231 13.70 22.44 29.38
CA GLU A 231 14.70 22.09 28.37
C GLU A 231 14.47 22.86 27.07
N PHE A 232 13.23 22.96 26.60
CA PHE A 232 12.86 23.72 25.41
C PHE A 232 13.05 25.22 25.63
N VAL A 233 12.66 25.73 26.81
CA VAL A 233 12.86 27.13 27.20
C VAL A 233 14.34 27.50 27.29
N ALA A 234 15.22 26.55 27.60
CA ALA A 234 16.68 26.75 27.63
C ALA A 234 17.34 26.74 26.24
N MET A 235 16.68 26.27 25.18
CA MET A 235 17.29 26.11 23.85
C MET A 235 17.56 27.45 23.15
N PRO A 236 18.84 27.80 22.85
CA PRO A 236 19.17 29.05 22.15
C PRO A 236 18.57 29.15 20.73
N GLU A 237 18.21 28.01 20.14
CA GLU A 237 17.57 27.90 18.81
C GLU A 237 16.18 28.57 18.75
N ALA A 238 15.42 28.57 19.84
CA ALA A 238 14.15 29.28 19.90
C ALA A 238 14.38 30.72 20.31
N SER A 239 14.05 31.70 19.46
CA SER A 239 14.13 33.12 19.82
C SER A 239 13.16 33.47 20.96
N THR A 240 13.42 34.54 21.72
CA THR A 240 12.51 35.01 22.79
C THR A 240 11.08 35.28 22.28
N THR A 241 10.94 35.67 21.00
CA THR A 241 9.64 35.87 20.35
C THR A 241 8.99 34.51 20.04
N THR A 242 9.72 33.61 19.37
CA THR A 242 9.28 32.26 19.00
C THR A 242 8.85 31.43 20.22
N ARG A 243 9.61 31.49 21.34
CA ARG A 243 9.22 30.83 22.61
C ARG A 243 7.91 31.36 23.15
N LYS A 244 7.67 32.67 23.08
CA LYS A 244 6.41 33.29 23.55
C LYS A 244 5.23 32.94 22.64
N GLU A 245 5.44 32.85 21.34
CA GLU A 245 4.41 32.45 20.36
C GLU A 245 4.00 31.00 20.55
N PHE A 246 4.95 30.05 20.55
CA PHE A 246 4.61 28.64 20.75
C PHE A 246 4.08 28.33 22.15
N ARG A 247 4.53 29.05 23.19
CA ARG A 247 3.93 28.91 24.53
C ARG A 247 2.49 29.40 24.57
N LYS A 248 2.20 30.57 23.99
CA LYS A 248 0.82 31.05 23.82
C LYS A 248 -0.05 30.05 23.06
N LEU A 249 0.49 29.39 22.04
CA LEU A 249 -0.21 28.36 21.27
C LEU A 249 -0.47 27.10 22.12
N ALA A 250 0.54 26.62 22.86
CA ALA A 250 0.43 25.46 23.76
C ALA A 250 -0.54 25.68 24.93
N ASP A 251 -0.68 26.93 25.39
CA ASP A 251 -1.63 27.36 26.42
C ASP A 251 -3.03 27.72 25.85
N ASN A 252 -3.22 27.76 24.52
CA ASN A 252 -4.48 28.15 23.89
C ASN A 252 -5.47 26.97 23.81
N ALA A 253 -6.36 26.87 24.80
CA ALA A 253 -7.41 25.84 24.85
C ALA A 253 -8.29 25.80 23.60
N ALA A 254 -8.71 26.96 23.06
CA ALA A 254 -9.57 27.02 21.87
C ALA A 254 -8.84 26.53 20.60
N TRP A 255 -7.51 26.67 20.54
CA TRP A 255 -6.72 26.09 19.45
C TRP A 255 -6.69 24.57 19.53
N TRP A 256 -6.46 24.00 20.73
CA TRP A 256 -6.50 22.55 20.94
C TRP A 256 -7.88 21.96 20.67
N GLU A 257 -8.96 22.65 21.04
CA GLU A 257 -10.34 22.27 20.71
C GLU A 257 -10.56 22.25 19.19
N ASN A 258 -10.11 23.29 18.47
CA ASN A 258 -10.21 23.34 17.01
C ASN A 258 -9.37 22.23 16.34
N ILE A 259 -8.14 21.99 16.81
CA ILE A 259 -7.29 20.89 16.34
C ILE A 259 -7.96 19.53 16.58
N SER A 260 -8.58 19.32 17.74
CA SER A 260 -9.28 18.06 18.06
C SER A 260 -10.46 17.85 17.10
N ARG A 261 -11.28 18.89 16.90
CA ARG A 261 -12.37 18.88 15.90
C ARG A 261 -11.88 18.60 14.47
N ILE A 262 -10.75 19.20 14.06
CA ILE A 262 -10.14 18.94 12.74
C ILE A 262 -9.70 17.46 12.65
N VAL A 263 -9.05 16.94 13.69
CA VAL A 263 -8.62 15.54 13.75
C VAL A 263 -9.83 14.60 13.65
N ASP A 264 -10.91 14.85 14.38
CA ASP A 264 -12.13 14.03 14.33
C ASP A 264 -12.74 14.00 12.93
N ILE A 265 -12.71 15.12 12.20
CA ILE A 265 -13.20 15.23 10.81
C ILE A 265 -12.33 14.45 9.84
N VAL A 266 -10.99 14.54 9.96
CA VAL A 266 -10.09 13.88 9.00
C VAL A 266 -9.77 12.44 9.36
N ARG A 267 -9.98 11.99 10.60
CA ARG A 267 -9.74 10.61 11.07
C ARG A 267 -10.38 9.55 10.15
N PRO A 268 -11.71 9.55 9.89
CA PRO A 268 -12.31 8.56 9.00
C PRO A 268 -11.77 8.62 7.57
N LEU A 269 -11.50 9.82 7.04
CA LEU A 269 -10.91 9.98 5.70
C LEU A 269 -9.47 9.46 5.61
N VAL A 270 -8.68 9.62 6.69
CA VAL A 270 -7.32 9.08 6.80
C VAL A 270 -7.32 7.57 6.99
N HIS A 271 -8.28 7.01 7.73
CA HIS A 271 -8.48 5.56 7.81
C HIS A 271 -8.90 4.99 6.46
N LEU A 272 -9.80 5.66 5.73
CA LEU A 272 -10.21 5.26 4.36
C LEU A 272 -9.04 5.31 3.39
N LEU A 273 -8.19 6.34 3.50
CA LEU A 273 -6.96 6.43 2.73
C LEU A 273 -6.02 5.25 3.05
N ARG A 274 -5.85 4.86 4.32
CA ARG A 274 -5.02 3.69 4.69
C ARG A 274 -5.55 2.38 4.11
N VAL A 275 -6.85 2.12 4.21
CA VAL A 275 -7.46 0.90 3.66
C VAL A 275 -7.36 0.88 2.14
N VAL A 276 -7.65 2.00 1.47
CA VAL A 276 -7.50 2.12 0.01
C VAL A 276 -6.03 1.95 -0.43
N ASP A 277 -5.07 2.38 0.38
CA ASP A 277 -3.64 2.28 0.09
C ASP A 277 -3.00 0.94 0.51
N SER A 278 -3.74 0.09 1.23
CA SER A 278 -3.34 -1.28 1.61
C SER A 278 -3.03 -2.14 0.38
N MET A 279 -3.61 -1.79 -0.77
CA MET A 279 -3.64 -2.53 -2.04
C MET A 279 -4.57 -3.76 -2.05
N ASP A 280 -5.30 -4.00 -0.98
CA ASP A 280 -6.30 -5.06 -0.93
C ASP A 280 -7.56 -4.64 -1.72
N PRO A 281 -8.31 -5.57 -2.33
CA PRO A 281 -9.45 -5.23 -3.17
C PRO A 281 -10.60 -4.60 -2.37
N CYS A 282 -10.77 -3.29 -2.50
CA CYS A 282 -11.68 -2.49 -1.66
C CYS A 282 -12.75 -1.72 -2.46
N ILE A 283 -12.76 -1.85 -3.80
CA ILE A 283 -13.45 -0.94 -4.72
C ILE A 283 -14.97 -0.83 -4.53
N GLY A 284 -15.65 -1.90 -4.13
CA GLY A 284 -17.08 -1.85 -3.80
C GLY A 284 -17.35 -1.03 -2.52
N LYS A 285 -16.63 -1.37 -1.45
CA LYS A 285 -16.84 -0.81 -0.10
C LYS A 285 -16.38 0.64 0.03
N SER A 286 -15.37 1.06 -0.74
CA SER A 286 -14.89 2.45 -0.76
C SER A 286 -15.99 3.49 -1.11
N LEU A 287 -16.99 3.13 -1.92
CA LEU A 287 -18.12 4.03 -2.24
C LEU A 287 -19.01 4.30 -1.01
N LYS A 288 -19.29 3.27 -0.20
CA LYS A 288 -20.21 3.39 0.95
C LYS A 288 -19.60 4.24 2.07
N LYS A 289 -18.36 3.94 2.46
CA LYS A 289 -17.72 4.55 3.65
C LYS A 289 -17.47 6.05 3.47
N LEU A 290 -17.23 6.55 2.26
CA LEU A 290 -17.14 8.00 2.04
C LEU A 290 -18.49 8.70 2.30
N VAL A 291 -19.58 8.17 1.74
CA VAL A 291 -20.91 8.80 1.78
C VAL A 291 -21.57 8.74 3.18
N GLN A 292 -21.15 7.82 4.06
CA GLN A 292 -21.74 7.65 5.39
C GLN A 292 -21.16 8.56 6.48
N GLU A 293 -19.98 9.14 6.30
CA GLU A 293 -19.26 9.92 7.32
C GLU A 293 -19.63 11.42 7.35
N GLU A 294 -20.57 11.85 6.50
CA GLU A 294 -20.66 13.24 6.06
C GLU A 294 -21.81 14.08 6.65
N GLU A 295 -22.77 13.48 7.36
CA GLU A 295 -23.98 14.18 7.85
C GLU A 295 -23.70 15.30 8.89
N LYS A 296 -22.48 15.38 9.43
CA LYS A 296 -22.11 16.33 10.51
C LYS A 296 -21.71 17.72 10.02
N TYR A 297 -21.23 17.86 8.78
CA TYR A 297 -20.73 19.14 8.25
C TYR A 297 -20.98 19.30 6.73
N GLU A 298 -22.01 20.08 6.38
CA GLU A 298 -22.44 20.36 4.99
C GLU A 298 -21.29 20.81 4.06
N GLU A 299 -20.41 21.71 4.53
CA GLU A 299 -19.29 22.21 3.72
C GLU A 299 -18.29 21.10 3.34
N ILE A 300 -18.04 20.17 4.28
CA ILE A 300 -17.14 19.03 4.08
C ILE A 300 -17.81 18.00 3.16
N SER A 301 -19.09 17.71 3.35
CA SER A 301 -19.83 16.85 2.41
C SER A 301 -19.82 17.43 1.00
N SER A 302 -20.02 18.74 0.84
CA SER A 302 -19.94 19.41 -0.46
C SER A 302 -18.56 19.25 -1.14
N ILE A 303 -17.47 19.22 -0.35
CA ILE A 303 -16.11 18.95 -0.85
C ILE A 303 -16.01 17.50 -1.33
N CYS A 304 -16.41 16.55 -0.50
CA CYS A 304 -16.34 15.13 -0.78
C CYS A 304 -17.20 14.73 -1.98
N VAL A 305 -18.47 15.12 -2.03
CA VAL A 305 -19.39 14.87 -3.17
C VAL A 305 -18.85 15.49 -4.46
N ARG A 306 -18.35 16.73 -4.42
CA ARG A 306 -17.74 17.40 -5.59
C ARG A 306 -16.50 16.67 -6.08
N ARG A 307 -15.63 16.22 -5.18
CA ARG A 307 -14.44 15.45 -5.53
C ARG A 307 -14.85 14.07 -6.04
N TRP A 308 -15.69 13.33 -5.33
CA TRP A 308 -16.22 12.04 -5.73
C TRP A 308 -16.77 12.05 -7.17
N ASN A 309 -17.65 13.00 -7.50
CA ASN A 309 -18.24 13.11 -8.84
C ASN A 309 -17.20 13.36 -9.96
N ALA A 310 -15.98 13.77 -9.64
CA ALA A 310 -14.87 13.90 -10.58
C ALA A 310 -14.00 12.62 -10.71
N TYR A 311 -14.08 11.68 -9.77
CA TYR A 311 -13.31 10.41 -9.77
C TYR A 311 -14.19 9.17 -9.97
N TYR A 312 -15.50 9.27 -9.72
CA TYR A 312 -16.48 8.22 -9.95
C TYR A 312 -16.41 7.71 -11.38
N SER A 313 -16.36 6.40 -11.51
CA SER A 313 -16.45 5.70 -12.79
C SER A 313 -17.49 4.59 -12.69
N PRO A 314 -18.05 4.11 -13.81
CA PRO A 314 -19.04 3.04 -13.74
C PRO A 314 -18.42 1.69 -13.34
N LEU A 315 -17.08 1.60 -13.19
CA LEU A 315 -16.41 0.46 -12.54
C LEU A 315 -16.65 0.48 -11.02
N HIS A 316 -16.47 1.62 -10.34
CA HIS A 316 -16.81 1.77 -8.91
C HIS A 316 -18.28 1.44 -8.65
N ALA A 317 -19.15 1.89 -9.55
CA ALA A 317 -20.58 1.63 -9.49
C ALA A 317 -20.94 0.15 -9.68
N ALA A 318 -20.29 -0.51 -10.64
CA ALA A 318 -20.45 -1.94 -10.86
C ALA A 318 -19.91 -2.74 -9.66
N ALA A 319 -18.75 -2.37 -9.12
CA ALA A 319 -18.17 -3.00 -7.94
C ALA A 319 -19.11 -2.96 -6.73
N PHE A 320 -19.63 -1.78 -6.39
CA PHE A 320 -20.60 -1.64 -5.30
C PHE A 320 -21.87 -2.49 -5.55
N MET A 321 -22.33 -2.57 -6.80
CA MET A 321 -23.52 -3.35 -7.16
C MET A 321 -23.32 -4.87 -7.10
N VAL A 322 -22.10 -5.37 -7.38
CA VAL A 322 -21.78 -6.81 -7.32
C VAL A 322 -21.22 -7.23 -5.96
N ASP A 323 -20.95 -6.31 -5.05
CA ASP A 323 -20.53 -6.61 -3.68
C ASP A 323 -21.67 -7.30 -2.90
N PRO A 324 -21.44 -8.50 -2.34
CA PRO A 324 -22.44 -9.24 -1.56
C PRO A 324 -22.97 -8.47 -0.33
N GLU A 325 -22.17 -7.58 0.26
CA GLU A 325 -22.60 -6.74 1.39
C GLU A 325 -23.72 -5.75 0.97
N PHE A 326 -23.69 -5.29 -0.28
CA PHE A 326 -24.58 -4.24 -0.81
C PHE A 326 -25.62 -4.75 -1.78
N GLN A 327 -25.81 -6.07 -1.88
CA GLN A 327 -26.76 -6.70 -2.80
C GLN A 327 -28.20 -6.15 -2.67
N ASP A 328 -28.61 -5.72 -1.48
CA ASP A 328 -29.93 -5.13 -1.21
C ASP A 328 -30.06 -3.66 -1.67
N LYS A 329 -28.94 -3.00 -1.97
CA LYS A 329 -28.89 -1.58 -2.34
C LYS A 329 -29.21 -1.42 -3.82
N LYS A 330 -30.13 -0.50 -4.11
CA LYS A 330 -30.57 -0.19 -5.48
C LYS A 330 -29.52 0.62 -6.22
N GLN A 331 -28.57 -0.06 -6.85
CA GLN A 331 -27.66 0.51 -7.83
C GLN A 331 -27.91 -0.07 -9.22
N TYR A 332 -28.06 0.80 -10.22
CA TYR A 332 -28.37 0.41 -11.60
C TYR A 332 -27.27 0.87 -12.54
N VAL A 333 -26.32 -0.03 -12.77
CA VAL A 333 -25.31 0.05 -13.83
C VAL A 333 -25.31 -1.29 -14.58
N ASP A 334 -24.90 -1.25 -15.84
CA ASP A 334 -24.78 -2.43 -16.72
C ASP A 334 -23.34 -2.97 -16.65
N PRO A 335 -22.99 -3.89 -15.71
CA PRO A 335 -21.65 -4.43 -15.59
C PRO A 335 -21.25 -5.21 -16.85
N GLU A 336 -22.20 -5.78 -17.59
CA GLU A 336 -21.94 -6.56 -18.79
C GLU A 336 -21.30 -5.73 -19.92
N ARG A 337 -21.38 -4.39 -19.86
CA ARG A 337 -20.65 -3.54 -20.81
C ARG A 337 -19.15 -3.84 -20.81
N LEU A 338 -18.60 -4.22 -19.64
CA LEU A 338 -17.19 -4.53 -19.39
C LEU A 338 -16.71 -5.83 -20.07
N VAL A 339 -17.63 -6.60 -20.66
CA VAL A 339 -17.32 -7.81 -21.43
C VAL A 339 -17.42 -7.47 -22.92
N PRO A 340 -16.45 -7.83 -23.77
CA PRO A 340 -16.45 -7.42 -25.18
C PRO A 340 -17.55 -8.10 -26.01
N ASP A 341 -17.90 -9.35 -25.72
CA ASP A 341 -18.77 -10.16 -26.58
C ASP A 341 -20.26 -10.11 -26.18
N ASN A 342 -21.14 -10.14 -27.20
CA ASN A 342 -22.58 -10.03 -27.02
C ASN A 342 -23.27 -11.33 -26.58
N ALA A 343 -22.60 -12.48 -26.56
CA ALA A 343 -23.16 -13.74 -26.08
C ALA A 343 -23.07 -13.80 -24.55
N SER A 344 -21.86 -13.66 -24.00
CA SER A 344 -21.60 -13.58 -22.56
C SER A 344 -22.40 -12.45 -21.92
N ARG A 345 -22.49 -11.27 -22.55
CA ARG A 345 -23.36 -10.16 -22.10
C ARG A 345 -24.81 -10.57 -21.81
N ARG A 346 -25.38 -11.49 -22.60
CA ARG A 346 -26.75 -11.98 -22.38
C ARG A 346 -26.84 -12.99 -21.24
N LEU A 347 -25.86 -13.88 -21.12
CA LEU A 347 -25.76 -14.84 -20.01
C LEU A 347 -25.57 -14.11 -18.67
N ILE A 348 -24.66 -13.13 -18.64
CA ILE A 348 -24.42 -12.27 -17.49
C ILE A 348 -25.68 -11.52 -17.05
N ARG A 349 -26.47 -10.99 -18.00
CA ARG A 349 -27.71 -10.28 -17.67
C ARG A 349 -28.78 -11.20 -17.05
N ASP A 350 -28.88 -12.44 -17.53
CA ASP A 350 -29.75 -13.46 -16.94
C ASP A 350 -29.30 -13.80 -15.50
N GLN A 351 -28.01 -14.09 -15.32
CA GLN A 351 -27.43 -14.45 -14.02
C GLN A 351 -27.44 -13.30 -13.00
N LEU A 352 -27.18 -12.07 -13.42
CA LEU A 352 -27.31 -10.85 -12.62
C LEU A 352 -28.74 -10.70 -12.07
N SER A 353 -29.76 -11.10 -12.84
CA SER A 353 -31.16 -11.05 -12.37
C SER A 353 -31.44 -12.07 -11.25
N LYS A 354 -30.77 -13.22 -11.27
CA LYS A 354 -30.88 -14.26 -10.24
C LYS A 354 -30.15 -13.86 -8.96
N TYR A 355 -28.92 -13.35 -9.08
CA TYR A 355 -28.18 -12.74 -7.97
C TYR A 355 -28.97 -11.59 -7.31
N ARG A 356 -29.48 -10.64 -8.10
CA ARG A 356 -30.33 -9.53 -7.60
C ARG A 356 -31.60 -9.97 -6.89
N THR A 357 -32.06 -11.21 -7.10
CA THR A 357 -33.26 -11.74 -6.44
C THR A 357 -32.96 -12.77 -5.35
N MET A 358 -31.70 -13.15 -5.14
CA MET A 358 -31.26 -14.19 -4.19
C MET A 358 -32.11 -15.48 -4.30
N LYS A 359 -32.50 -15.87 -5.52
CA LYS A 359 -33.43 -17.00 -5.75
C LYS A 359 -32.76 -18.35 -5.97
N ASP A 360 -31.50 -18.34 -6.41
CA ASP A 360 -30.75 -19.57 -6.67
C ASP A 360 -30.15 -20.12 -5.36
N ALA A 361 -29.86 -21.42 -5.33
CA ALA A 361 -29.49 -22.14 -4.12
C ALA A 361 -28.14 -21.67 -3.54
N SER A 362 -27.18 -21.35 -4.42
CA SER A 362 -25.85 -20.86 -4.03
C SER A 362 -25.90 -19.56 -3.23
N PHE A 363 -26.67 -18.56 -3.70
CA PHE A 363 -26.76 -17.25 -3.08
C PHE A 363 -27.71 -17.20 -1.85
N SER A 364 -28.68 -18.11 -1.78
CA SER A 364 -29.71 -18.12 -0.72
C SER A 364 -29.37 -18.97 0.51
N CYS A 365 -28.26 -19.73 0.47
CA CYS A 365 -27.84 -20.54 1.61
C CYS A 365 -27.40 -19.68 2.81
N ALA A 366 -27.50 -20.24 4.03
CA ALA A 366 -27.20 -19.51 5.26
C ALA A 366 -25.76 -18.99 5.30
N ASP A 367 -24.81 -19.85 4.90
CA ASP A 367 -23.37 -19.52 4.85
C ASP A 367 -23.12 -18.31 3.95
N ALA A 368 -23.71 -18.26 2.74
CA ALA A 368 -23.61 -17.11 1.84
C ALA A 368 -24.18 -15.81 2.45
N GLN A 369 -25.25 -15.90 3.24
CA GLN A 369 -25.88 -14.75 3.89
C GLN A 369 -25.11 -14.22 5.09
N GLU A 370 -24.31 -15.07 5.77
CA GLU A 370 -23.40 -14.67 6.85
C GLU A 370 -22.05 -14.19 6.32
N ASP A 371 -21.42 -14.95 5.41
CA ASP A 371 -20.04 -14.74 4.98
C ASP A 371 -19.84 -13.47 4.15
N ARG A 372 -20.91 -12.91 3.58
CA ARG A 372 -20.87 -11.59 2.89
C ARG A 372 -20.39 -10.42 3.76
N PHE A 373 -20.35 -10.61 5.09
CA PHE A 373 -19.81 -9.64 6.06
C PHE A 373 -18.47 -10.07 6.68
N ARG A 374 -17.95 -11.26 6.36
CA ARG A 374 -16.76 -11.86 6.99
C ARG A 374 -15.62 -12.14 6.01
N VAL A 375 -15.98 -12.47 4.77
CA VAL A 375 -15.08 -12.91 3.71
C VAL A 375 -14.98 -11.81 2.66
N GLY A 376 -13.77 -11.59 2.12
CA GLY A 376 -13.56 -10.62 1.04
C GLY A 376 -14.47 -10.90 -0.16
N ALA A 377 -15.07 -9.85 -0.72
CA ALA A 377 -16.17 -9.97 -1.70
C ALA A 377 -15.82 -10.85 -2.93
N ALA A 378 -14.59 -10.77 -3.44
CA ALA A 378 -14.13 -11.63 -4.53
C ALA A 378 -14.10 -13.13 -4.15
N LEU A 379 -13.70 -13.46 -2.93
CA LEU A 379 -13.62 -14.84 -2.42
C LEU A 379 -15.02 -15.39 -2.09
N TRP A 380 -15.95 -14.55 -1.61
CA TRP A 380 -17.36 -14.90 -1.52
C TRP A 380 -17.94 -15.32 -2.88
N TRP A 381 -17.58 -14.61 -3.95
CA TRP A 381 -17.98 -15.00 -5.30
C TRP A 381 -17.36 -16.31 -5.76
N GLU A 382 -16.13 -16.66 -5.35
CA GLU A 382 -15.56 -17.99 -5.62
C GLU A 382 -16.34 -19.11 -4.95
N TYR A 383 -16.78 -18.92 -3.69
CA TYR A 383 -17.53 -19.93 -2.94
C TYR A 383 -18.99 -20.07 -3.37
N PHE A 384 -19.68 -18.96 -3.62
CA PHE A 384 -21.15 -18.93 -3.79
C PHE A 384 -21.61 -18.48 -5.19
N GLY A 385 -20.70 -18.20 -6.12
CA GLY A 385 -21.05 -17.76 -7.48
C GLY A 385 -21.43 -18.85 -8.48
N PHE A 386 -21.40 -20.13 -8.09
CA PHE A 386 -21.40 -21.27 -9.03
C PHE A 386 -22.69 -21.45 -9.85
N ASP A 387 -23.85 -20.92 -9.41
CA ASP A 387 -25.09 -20.96 -10.21
C ASP A 387 -25.09 -19.93 -11.37
N GLY A 388 -24.09 -19.02 -11.43
CA GLY A 388 -23.93 -18.03 -12.49
C GLY A 388 -22.47 -17.85 -12.93
N PRO A 389 -21.85 -18.84 -13.59
CA PRO A 389 -20.39 -18.87 -13.79
C PRO A 389 -19.82 -17.75 -14.67
N GLU A 390 -20.54 -17.23 -15.66
CA GLU A 390 -20.11 -16.08 -16.46
C GLU A 390 -20.16 -14.77 -15.65
N PHE A 391 -21.20 -14.59 -14.85
CA PHE A 391 -21.31 -13.43 -13.95
C PHE A 391 -20.36 -13.52 -12.76
N GLN A 392 -20.11 -14.71 -12.22
CA GLN A 392 -19.11 -14.99 -11.19
C GLN A 392 -17.72 -14.53 -11.65
N GLN A 393 -17.29 -14.93 -12.86
CA GLN A 393 -16.01 -14.49 -13.43
C GLN A 393 -15.92 -12.97 -13.55
N LEU A 394 -16.99 -12.31 -14.02
CA LEU A 394 -17.05 -10.86 -14.11
C LEU A 394 -17.02 -10.19 -12.72
N ALA A 395 -17.77 -10.70 -11.75
CA ALA A 395 -17.88 -10.14 -10.41
C ALA A 395 -16.54 -10.27 -9.64
N ILE A 396 -15.91 -11.45 -9.66
CA ILE A 396 -14.54 -11.65 -9.13
C ILE A 396 -13.60 -10.62 -9.76
N ARG A 397 -13.63 -10.49 -11.09
CA ARG A 397 -12.75 -9.57 -11.82
C ARG A 397 -12.95 -8.10 -11.42
N ILE A 398 -14.19 -7.65 -11.30
CA ILE A 398 -14.54 -6.28 -10.87
C ILE A 398 -14.12 -6.06 -9.41
N LEU A 399 -14.40 -7.01 -8.52
CA LEU A 399 -14.12 -6.89 -7.09
C LEU A 399 -12.65 -7.09 -6.74
N SER A 400 -11.85 -7.71 -7.61
CA SER A 400 -10.40 -7.88 -7.43
C SER A 400 -9.60 -6.59 -7.64
N GLN A 401 -10.21 -5.51 -8.14
CA GLN A 401 -9.48 -4.26 -8.42
C GLN A 401 -9.16 -3.52 -7.12
N ALA A 402 -7.90 -3.15 -6.93
CA ALA A 402 -7.53 -2.18 -5.90
C ALA A 402 -7.94 -0.76 -6.32
N CYS A 403 -7.96 0.16 -5.34
CA CYS A 403 -8.31 1.57 -5.55
C CYS A 403 -7.11 2.53 -5.45
N THR A 404 -5.88 2.02 -5.59
CA THR A 404 -4.66 2.83 -5.50
C THR A 404 -3.65 2.51 -6.61
N THR A 405 -3.02 3.57 -7.11
CA THR A 405 -1.82 3.50 -7.96
C THR A 405 -0.52 3.61 -7.17
N SER A 406 -0.56 3.77 -5.84
CA SER A 406 0.65 3.95 -5.00
C SER A 406 1.62 2.77 -5.06
N CYS A 407 1.14 1.59 -5.46
CA CYS A 407 1.97 0.43 -5.74
C CYS A 407 3.01 0.72 -6.84
N LEU A 408 2.67 1.56 -7.82
CA LEU A 408 3.56 2.04 -8.87
C LEU A 408 4.60 3.02 -8.32
N GLU A 409 4.23 3.85 -7.33
CA GLU A 409 5.18 4.73 -6.64
C GLU A 409 6.20 3.92 -5.81
N GLN A 410 5.76 2.85 -5.15
CA GLN A 410 6.64 1.92 -4.45
C GLN A 410 7.57 1.18 -5.43
N LEU A 411 7.07 0.82 -6.62
CA LEU A 411 7.89 0.29 -7.71
C LEU A 411 8.91 1.32 -8.22
N TRP A 412 8.59 2.62 -8.24
CA TRP A 412 9.57 3.68 -8.55
C TRP A 412 10.63 3.86 -7.46
N SER A 413 10.32 3.57 -6.19
CA SER A 413 11.35 3.49 -5.14
C SER A 413 12.31 2.33 -5.41
N VAL A 414 11.77 1.12 -5.67
CA VAL A 414 12.59 -0.06 -6.03
C VAL A 414 13.42 0.22 -7.29
N TYR A 415 12.84 0.87 -8.30
CA TYR A 415 13.56 1.28 -9.51
C TYR A 415 14.71 2.25 -9.18
N ARG A 416 14.47 3.25 -8.32
CA ARG A 416 15.50 4.21 -7.86
C ARG A 416 16.63 3.51 -7.10
N ASP A 417 16.33 2.51 -6.29
CA ASP A 417 17.32 1.72 -5.53
C ASP A 417 18.12 0.78 -6.44
N VAL A 418 17.48 0.20 -7.46
CA VAL A 418 18.12 -0.63 -8.50
C VAL A 418 18.98 0.22 -9.44
N ALA A 419 18.53 1.42 -9.81
CA ALA A 419 19.24 2.39 -10.64
C ALA A 419 20.19 3.33 -9.86
N SER A 420 20.44 3.04 -8.58
CA SER A 420 21.29 3.87 -7.72
C SER A 420 22.77 3.81 -8.10
N GLU A 421 23.56 4.80 -7.66
CA GLU A 421 24.99 4.88 -7.98
C GLU A 421 25.81 3.66 -7.51
N LYS A 422 25.35 2.94 -6.48
CA LYS A 422 25.97 1.67 -6.04
C LYS A 422 25.79 0.52 -7.06
N ARG A 423 24.84 0.64 -7.99
CA ARG A 423 24.48 -0.36 -9.02
C ARG A 423 24.62 0.16 -10.46
N ASN A 424 25.27 1.32 -10.66
CA ASN A 424 25.42 2.10 -11.91
C ASN A 424 26.13 1.42 -13.11
N ARG A 425 26.15 0.09 -13.19
CA ARG A 425 26.71 -0.70 -14.31
C ARG A 425 25.77 -1.81 -14.80
N LEU A 426 24.50 -1.79 -14.41
CA LEU A 426 23.48 -2.66 -14.97
C LEU A 426 22.93 -2.04 -16.26
N GLY A 427 22.89 -2.83 -17.35
CA GLY A 427 22.16 -2.42 -18.54
C GLY A 427 20.65 -2.38 -18.29
N VAL A 428 19.92 -1.56 -19.05
CA VAL A 428 18.47 -1.30 -18.86
C VAL A 428 17.65 -2.57 -18.68
N GLN A 429 17.90 -3.60 -19.50
CA GLN A 429 17.21 -4.89 -19.39
C GLN A 429 17.40 -5.58 -18.03
N ARG A 430 18.59 -5.50 -17.43
CA ARG A 430 18.87 -6.11 -16.11
C ARG A 430 18.29 -5.32 -14.95
N ALA A 431 18.21 -3.98 -15.08
CA ALA A 431 17.45 -3.17 -14.13
C ALA A 431 15.95 -3.53 -14.17
N SER A 432 15.37 -3.68 -15.37
CA SER A 432 13.99 -4.14 -15.57
C SER A 432 13.75 -5.55 -15.00
N ASP A 433 14.64 -6.51 -15.25
CA ASP A 433 14.54 -7.87 -14.71
C ASP A 433 14.55 -7.89 -13.17
N LEU A 434 15.42 -7.09 -12.53
CA LEU A 434 15.48 -6.96 -11.07
C LEU A 434 14.23 -6.31 -10.48
N VAL A 435 13.70 -5.27 -11.13
CA VAL A 435 12.45 -4.62 -10.70
C VAL A 435 11.28 -5.60 -10.84
N PHE A 436 11.20 -6.36 -11.94
CA PHE A 436 10.18 -7.40 -12.13
C PHE A 436 10.20 -8.49 -11.05
N VAL A 437 11.40 -9.02 -10.72
CA VAL A 437 11.55 -10.03 -9.67
C VAL A 437 11.22 -9.43 -8.30
N SER A 438 11.79 -8.28 -7.95
CA SER A 438 11.56 -7.63 -6.65
C SER A 438 10.10 -7.19 -6.44
N ALA A 439 9.40 -6.82 -7.51
CA ALA A 439 7.98 -6.51 -7.50
C ALA A 439 7.16 -7.76 -7.16
N ASN A 440 7.21 -8.77 -8.02
CA ASN A 440 6.35 -9.94 -7.91
C ASN A 440 6.68 -10.79 -6.67
N LEU A 441 7.96 -10.88 -6.25
CA LEU A 441 8.34 -11.52 -4.97
C LEU A 441 7.79 -10.80 -3.72
N ARG A 442 7.43 -9.52 -3.83
CA ARG A 442 6.76 -8.77 -2.76
C ARG A 442 5.24 -8.95 -2.82
N MET A 443 4.69 -9.06 -4.03
CA MET A 443 3.26 -9.24 -4.30
C MET A 443 2.78 -10.64 -3.88
N LEU A 444 3.49 -11.70 -4.32
CA LEU A 444 3.27 -13.10 -3.93
C LEU A 444 3.29 -13.34 -2.41
N ARG A 445 3.93 -12.46 -1.63
CA ARG A 445 3.92 -12.50 -0.16
C ARG A 445 2.67 -11.90 0.46
N LYS A 446 2.08 -10.85 -0.14
CA LYS A 446 0.81 -10.27 0.34
C LYS A 446 -0.35 -11.24 0.13
N THR A 447 -0.38 -11.92 -1.02
CA THR A 447 -1.36 -12.94 -1.40
C THR A 447 -1.67 -13.96 -0.29
N GLN A 448 -0.68 -14.38 0.51
CA GLN A 448 -0.89 -15.34 1.60
C GLN A 448 -1.67 -14.81 2.81
N SER A 449 -2.04 -13.53 2.82
CA SER A 449 -2.75 -12.85 3.92
C SER A 449 -4.20 -12.47 3.61
N MET A 450 -4.69 -12.68 2.38
CA MET A 450 -5.89 -12.01 1.85
C MET A 450 -7.23 -12.73 2.11
N ALA A 451 -7.29 -13.60 3.13
CA ALA A 451 -8.50 -14.34 3.47
C ALA A 451 -9.56 -13.50 4.22
N SER A 452 -9.14 -12.40 4.85
CA SER A 452 -9.99 -11.48 5.62
C SER A 452 -10.35 -10.22 4.82
N ASP A 453 -11.55 -9.69 5.02
CA ASP A 453 -11.96 -8.40 4.46
C ASP A 453 -11.16 -7.24 5.08
N PRO A 454 -10.52 -6.36 4.29
CA PRO A 454 -9.72 -5.24 4.81
C PRO A 454 -10.53 -4.20 5.62
N PHE A 455 -11.86 -4.22 5.57
CA PHE A 455 -12.72 -3.42 6.46
C PHE A 455 -13.10 -4.13 7.78
N THR A 456 -12.72 -5.39 7.99
CA THR A 456 -12.96 -6.08 9.26
C THR A 456 -12.11 -5.48 10.40
N GLU A 457 -10.85 -5.11 10.12
CA GLU A 457 -9.98 -4.46 11.12
C GLU A 457 -10.50 -3.06 11.49
N TRP A 458 -11.03 -2.31 10.51
CA TRP A 458 -11.72 -1.02 10.74
C TRP A 458 -12.83 -1.15 11.78
N GLU A 459 -13.73 -2.12 11.61
CA GLU A 459 -14.86 -2.31 12.52
C GLU A 459 -14.46 -2.87 13.89
N MET A 460 -13.20 -3.27 14.07
CA MET A 460 -12.62 -3.60 15.38
C MET A 460 -11.97 -2.36 16.00
N GLU A 461 -11.21 -1.55 15.25
CA GLU A 461 -10.64 -0.28 15.74
C GLU A 461 -11.74 0.70 16.20
N ASP A 462 -12.82 0.86 15.43
CA ASP A 462 -13.97 1.69 15.82
C ASP A 462 -14.65 1.20 17.12
N LYS A 463 -14.68 -0.12 17.37
CA LYS A 463 -15.26 -0.69 18.60
C LYS A 463 -14.35 -0.52 19.80
N VAL A 464 -13.06 -0.79 19.65
CA VAL A 464 -12.07 -0.59 20.72
C VAL A 464 -12.03 0.89 21.14
N GLN A 465 -12.09 1.82 20.18
CA GLN A 465 -12.12 3.26 20.49
C GLN A 465 -13.47 3.71 21.11
N ALA A 466 -14.59 3.05 20.78
CA ALA A 466 -15.85 3.29 21.45
C ALA A 466 -15.83 2.81 22.92
N GLU A 467 -15.22 1.65 23.19
CA GLU A 467 -15.02 1.12 24.54
C GLU A 467 -14.03 1.99 25.35
N GLU A 468 -12.91 2.44 24.75
CA GLU A 468 -11.97 3.38 25.38
C GLU A 468 -12.65 4.72 25.72
N HIS A 469 -13.52 5.26 24.86
CA HIS A 469 -14.27 6.49 25.14
C HIS A 469 -15.35 6.34 26.24
N GLU A 470 -15.87 5.14 26.50
CA GLU A 470 -16.77 4.90 27.64
C GLU A 470 -15.99 4.87 28.98
N ASP A 471 -14.77 4.31 29.00
CA ASP A 471 -13.90 4.30 30.18
C ASP A 471 -13.24 5.67 30.47
N GLU A 472 -12.95 6.47 29.44
CA GLU A 472 -12.37 7.83 29.59
C GLU A 472 -13.31 8.84 30.27
N ALA A 473 -14.61 8.56 30.33
CA ALA A 473 -15.60 9.48 30.93
C ALA A 473 -15.40 9.71 32.44
N HIS A 474 -14.54 8.93 33.11
CA HIS A 474 -14.39 8.94 34.57
C HIS A 474 -13.10 9.57 35.14
N ASP A 475 -12.09 9.91 34.33
CA ASP A 475 -10.86 10.55 34.85
C ASP A 475 -10.45 11.80 34.06
N PHE A 476 -11.06 12.93 34.42
CA PHE A 476 -10.73 14.27 33.90
C PHE A 476 -9.37 14.79 34.43
N ARG A 477 -8.29 14.03 34.20
CA ARG A 477 -6.91 14.48 34.37
C ARG A 477 -5.99 13.89 33.29
N ILE A 478 -5.44 14.81 32.49
CA ILE A 478 -4.30 14.71 31.54
C ILE A 478 -4.72 14.68 30.05
N LEU A 479 -4.45 15.82 29.39
CA LEU A 479 -4.06 15.94 27.97
C LEU A 479 -2.87 16.91 27.86
#